data_AF-A0A9E2MD15-F1
#
_entry.id   AF-A0A9E2MD15-F1
#
_cell.length_a   1.000
_cell.length_b   1.000
_cell.length_c   1.000
_cell.angle_alpha   90.00
_cell.angle_beta   90.00
_cell.angle_gamma   90.00
#
_symmetry.space_group_name_H-M   'P 1'
#
loop_
_entity.id
_entity.type
_entity.pdbx_description
1 polymer ?
#
loop_
_entity_poly.entity_id
_entity_poly.type
_entity_poly.pdbx_seq_one_letter_code
_entity_poly.pdbx_strand_id
1 'polypeptide(L)'
;MKQYIKKENLIEKMLADLEKALPNFHSIKGLVGITLNGGLARGYGDHLSEIDLTLFLDAKTYEHWNAGYAECCTGICIYEGNLYDIKYLNYSAEYDRPLSPILELW
;
A
#
# COMPACT_ATOMS: atom_id res chain seq x y z
N MET A 1 31.75 -2.47 15.21
CA MET A 1 31.45 -1.51 14.12
C MET A 1 30.29 -2.07 13.31
N LYS A 2 29.13 -1.39 13.26
CA LYS A 2 28.08 -1.74 12.30
C LYS A 2 28.59 -1.32 10.92
N GLN A 3 28.87 -2.30 10.07
CA GLN A 3 29.23 -2.04 8.68
C GLN A 3 27.95 -1.64 7.95
N TYR A 4 27.76 -0.34 7.70
CA TYR A 4 26.68 0.13 6.85
C TYR A 4 26.96 -0.37 5.43
N ILE A 5 26.22 -1.39 5.00
CA ILE A 5 26.23 -1.80 3.60
C ILE A 5 25.56 -0.64 2.84
N LYS A 6 26.35 0.16 2.11
CA LYS A 6 25.82 1.09 1.11
C LYS A 6 25.25 0.25 -0.04
N LYS A 7 24.04 -0.27 0.13
CA LYS A 7 23.26 -0.80 -0.99
C LYS A 7 22.63 0.36 -1.72
N GLU A 8 22.49 0.20 -3.03
CA GLU A 8 21.79 1.15 -3.87
C GLU A 8 20.34 1.29 -3.37
N ASN A 9 19.91 2.53 -3.13
CA ASN A 9 18.53 2.83 -2.83
C ASN A 9 17.77 2.90 -4.16
N LEU A 10 16.89 1.94 -4.39
CA LEU A 10 16.11 1.77 -5.61
C LEU A 10 14.81 2.58 -5.60
N ILE A 11 14.62 3.46 -4.62
CA ILE A 11 13.36 4.21 -4.44
C ILE A 11 12.87 4.90 -5.71
N GLU A 12 13.73 5.61 -6.44
CA GLU A 12 13.32 6.35 -7.64
C GLU A 12 12.75 5.41 -8.71
N LYS A 13 13.40 4.27 -8.92
CA LYS A 13 12.92 3.23 -9.84
C LYS A 13 11.58 2.67 -9.36
N MET A 14 11.47 2.32 -8.08
CA MET A 14 10.25 1.71 -7.55
C MET A 14 9.06 2.68 -7.56
N LEU A 15 9.29 3.97 -7.28
CA LEU A 15 8.27 5.01 -7.42
C LEU A 15 7.84 5.20 -8.89
N ALA A 16 8.79 5.19 -9.83
CA ALA A 16 8.46 5.26 -11.26
C ALA A 16 7.66 4.03 -11.73
N ASP A 17 7.94 2.84 -11.20
CA ASP A 17 7.18 1.64 -11.49
C ASP A 17 5.78 1.68 -10.85
N LEU A 18 5.66 2.21 -9.64
CA LEU A 18 4.36 2.48 -9.00
C LEU A 18 3.54 3.49 -9.81
N GLU A 19 4.12 4.60 -10.25
CA GLU A 19 3.44 5.62 -11.06
C GLU A 19 2.80 5.03 -12.32
N LYS A 20 3.47 4.07 -12.97
CA LYS A 20 2.91 3.35 -14.13
C LYS A 20 1.74 2.44 -13.76
N ALA A 21 1.74 1.88 -12.56
CA ALA A 21 0.70 0.98 -12.06
C ALA A 21 -0.53 1.74 -11.50
N LEU A 22 -0.35 2.97 -11.01
CA LEU A 22 -1.42 3.78 -10.41
C LEU A 22 -2.71 3.88 -11.26
N PRO A 23 -2.66 4.06 -12.59
CA PRO A 23 -3.87 4.08 -13.42
C PRO A 23 -4.74 2.83 -13.27
N ASN A 24 -4.14 1.65 -13.09
CA ASN A 24 -4.89 0.41 -12.90
C ASN A 24 -5.63 0.42 -11.56
N PHE A 25 -4.99 0.89 -10.49
CA PHE A 25 -5.64 1.03 -9.19
C PHE A 25 -6.74 2.10 -9.24
N HIS A 26 -6.49 3.24 -9.89
CA HIS A 26 -7.49 4.30 -10.06
C HIS A 26 -8.72 3.87 -10.87
N SER A 27 -8.61 2.78 -11.64
CA SER A 27 -9.74 2.22 -12.38
C SER A 27 -10.69 1.38 -11.51
N ILE A 28 -10.30 1.02 -10.28
CA ILE A 28 -11.10 0.23 -9.35
C ILE A 28 -12.36 1.00 -8.96
N LYS A 29 -13.52 0.38 -9.16
CA LYS A 29 -14.79 1.02 -8.85
C LYS A 29 -14.99 1.17 -7.34
N GLY A 30 -15.30 2.39 -6.91
CA GLY A 30 -15.51 2.70 -5.49
C GLY A 30 -14.21 2.91 -4.71
N LEU A 31 -13.06 3.00 -5.40
CA LEU A 31 -11.85 3.52 -4.78
C LEU A 31 -12.02 4.99 -4.41
N VAL A 32 -11.77 5.32 -3.15
CA VAL A 32 -11.82 6.67 -2.58
C VAL A 32 -10.43 7.29 -2.51
N GLY A 33 -9.41 6.49 -2.20
CA GLY A 33 -8.04 6.98 -2.09
C GLY A 33 -7.01 5.86 -1.96
N ILE A 34 -5.73 6.22 -2.13
CA ILE A 34 -4.58 5.33 -2.01
C ILE A 34 -3.55 6.01 -1.12
N THR A 35 -2.95 5.27 -0.19
CA THR A 35 -1.74 5.72 0.51
C THR A 35 -0.58 4.79 0.23
N LEU A 36 0.60 5.39 -0.01
CA LEU A 36 1.88 4.71 0.01
C LEU A 36 2.39 4.66 1.46
N ASN A 37 2.81 3.48 1.91
CA ASN A 37 3.29 3.25 3.26
C ASN A 37 4.70 2.64 3.24
N GLY A 38 5.12 2.08 4.38
CA GLY A 38 6.34 1.28 4.45
C GLY A 38 7.63 2.01 4.13
N GLY A 39 8.60 1.29 3.57
CA GLY A 39 9.95 1.81 3.30
C GLY A 39 9.94 2.95 2.30
N LEU A 40 9.19 2.80 1.20
CA LEU A 40 9.16 3.77 0.11
C LEU A 40 8.59 5.11 0.58
N ALA A 41 7.53 5.11 1.40
CA ALA A 41 6.99 6.34 2.00
C ALA A 41 7.99 7.07 2.92
N ARG A 42 9.04 6.37 3.39
CA ARG A 42 10.11 6.93 4.24
C ARG A 42 11.41 7.21 3.49
N GLY A 43 11.41 7.13 2.16
CA GLY A 43 12.59 7.48 1.35
C GLY A 43 13.55 6.32 1.07
N TYR A 44 13.15 5.06 1.31
CA TYR A 44 14.04 3.91 1.08
C TYR A 44 13.34 2.71 0.43
N GLY A 45 13.98 2.14 -0.60
CA GLY A 45 13.62 0.84 -1.15
C GLY A 45 14.86 0.12 -1.69
N ASP A 46 14.87 -1.19 -1.64
CA ASP A 46 15.89 -2.05 -2.24
C ASP A 46 15.28 -3.30 -2.87
N HIS A 47 16.11 -4.19 -3.42
CA HIS A 47 15.69 -5.45 -4.06
C HIS A 47 14.84 -6.41 -3.20
N LEU A 48 14.76 -6.21 -1.87
CA LEU A 48 13.90 -7.00 -0.98
C LEU A 48 12.67 -6.20 -0.51
N SER A 49 12.56 -4.95 -0.93
CA SER A 49 11.46 -4.07 -0.52
C SER A 49 10.20 -4.37 -1.29
N GLU A 50 9.07 -4.29 -0.59
CA GLU A 50 7.73 -4.35 -1.14
C GLU A 50 7.21 -2.92 -1.38
N ILE A 51 6.20 -2.77 -2.23
CA ILE A 51 5.44 -1.54 -2.37
C ILE A 51 4.18 -1.66 -1.51
N ASP A 52 4.21 -1.04 -0.32
CA ASP A 52 3.10 -1.08 0.63
C ASP A 52 1.98 -0.09 0.25
N LEU A 53 0.82 -0.60 -0.14
CA LEU A 53 -0.35 0.22 -0.47
C LEU A 53 -1.51 -0.03 0.48
N THR A 54 -2.20 1.04 0.88
CA THR A 54 -3.55 0.94 1.45
C THR A 54 -4.55 1.58 0.50
N LEU A 55 -5.52 0.78 0.04
CA LEU A 55 -6.65 1.21 -0.79
C LEU A 55 -7.84 1.53 0.12
N PHE A 56 -8.32 2.76 0.10
CA PHE A 56 -9.54 3.15 0.78
C PHE A 56 -10.71 3.00 -0.18
N LEU A 57 -11.66 2.15 0.17
CA LEU A 57 -12.83 1.82 -0.64
C LEU A 57 -14.08 2.41 0.00
N ASP A 58 -15.09 2.70 -0.83
CA ASP A 58 -16.45 2.92 -0.32
C ASP A 58 -16.99 1.64 0.35
N ALA A 59 -18.03 1.79 1.16
CA ALA A 59 -18.56 0.69 1.95
C ALA A 59 -19.06 -0.48 1.08
N LYS A 60 -19.64 -0.20 -0.09
CA LYS A 60 -20.23 -1.22 -0.96
C LYS A 60 -19.13 -2.04 -1.63
N THR A 61 -18.10 -1.39 -2.17
CA THR A 61 -16.96 -2.10 -2.77
C THR A 61 -16.19 -2.87 -1.70
N TYR A 62 -16.01 -2.29 -0.51
CA TYR A 62 -15.36 -2.98 0.61
C TYR A 62 -16.07 -4.29 0.99
N GLU A 63 -17.39 -4.26 1.17
CA GLU A 63 -18.19 -5.47 1.46
C GLU A 63 -18.08 -6.51 0.35
N HIS A 64 -18.09 -6.07 -0.91
CA HIS A 64 -17.93 -6.96 -2.06
C HIS A 64 -16.55 -7.65 -2.08
N TRP A 65 -15.49 -6.89 -1.80
CA TRP A 65 -14.12 -7.42 -1.73
C TRP A 65 -13.94 -8.39 -0.56
N ASN A 66 -14.51 -8.08 0.61
CA ASN A 66 -14.52 -8.99 1.76
C ASN A 66 -15.27 -10.30 1.48
N ALA A 67 -16.23 -10.30 0.55
CA ALA A 67 -16.91 -11.50 0.10
C ALA A 67 -16.09 -12.33 -0.92
N GLY A 68 -14.85 -11.93 -1.21
CA GLY A 68 -13.91 -12.65 -2.08
C GLY A 68 -13.87 -12.16 -3.53
N TYR A 69 -14.46 -11.00 -3.82
CA TYR A 69 -14.54 -10.45 -5.18
C TYR A 69 -13.62 -9.24 -5.39
N ALA A 70 -12.42 -9.28 -4.80
CA ALA A 70 -11.43 -8.22 -4.99
C ALA A 70 -10.98 -8.14 -6.46
N GLU A 71 -10.90 -6.93 -7.01
CA GLU A 71 -10.52 -6.68 -8.42
C GLU A 71 -9.00 -6.65 -8.63
N CYS A 72 -8.21 -6.67 -7.54
CA CYS A 72 -6.76 -6.80 -7.57
C CYS A 72 -6.27 -7.79 -6.51
N CYS A 73 -4.99 -8.14 -6.54
CA CYS A 73 -4.38 -8.93 -5.48
C CYS A 73 -4.35 -8.13 -4.15
N THR A 74 -4.42 -8.86 -3.04
CA THR A 74 -4.46 -8.31 -1.69
C THR A 74 -3.51 -9.11 -0.79
N GLY A 75 -2.93 -8.46 0.23
CA GLY A 75 -1.79 -8.98 0.96
C GLY A 75 -0.52 -8.95 0.11
N ILE A 76 0.45 -9.80 0.47
CA ILE A 76 1.73 -9.90 -0.26
C ILE A 76 1.50 -10.57 -1.61
N CYS A 77 1.73 -9.84 -2.70
CA CYS A 77 1.56 -10.33 -4.07
C CYS A 77 2.56 -9.71 -5.06
N ILE A 78 2.83 -10.43 -6.15
CA ILE A 78 3.53 -9.87 -7.30
C ILE A 78 2.51 -9.23 -8.24
N TYR A 79 2.72 -7.96 -8.56
CA TYR A 79 1.88 -7.21 -9.50
C TYR A 79 2.79 -6.39 -10.43
N GLU A 80 2.59 -6.50 -11.74
CA GLU A 80 3.40 -5.81 -12.76
C GLU A 80 4.92 -5.96 -12.52
N GLY A 81 5.36 -7.15 -12.10
CA GLY A 81 6.77 -7.49 -11.87
C GLY A 81 7.39 -6.95 -10.57
N ASN A 82 6.63 -6.27 -9.71
CA ASN A 82 7.08 -5.81 -8.40
C ASN A 82 6.34 -6.53 -7.27
N LEU A 83 6.98 -6.64 -6.11
CA LEU A 83 6.37 -7.16 -4.88
C LEU A 83 5.60 -6.04 -4.20
N TYR A 84 4.33 -6.29 -3.89
CA TYR A 84 3.44 -5.38 -3.18
C TYR A 84 2.94 -6.04 -1.91
N ASP A 85 2.63 -5.24 -0.89
CA ASP A 85 1.69 -5.61 0.17
C ASP A 85 0.48 -4.68 0.08
N ILE A 86 -0.65 -5.21 -0.38
CA ILE A 86 -1.86 -4.43 -0.64
C ILE A 86 -2.91 -4.70 0.41
N LYS A 87 -3.17 -3.70 1.25
CA LYS A 87 -4.30 -3.67 2.17
C LYS A 87 -5.44 -2.85 1.58
N TYR A 88 -6.68 -3.20 1.93
CA TYR A 88 -7.85 -2.36 1.65
C TYR A 88 -8.68 -2.14 2.91
N LEU A 89 -9.34 -0.99 2.98
CA LEU A 89 -10.11 -0.52 4.14
C LEU A 89 -11.40 0.16 3.69
N ASN A 90 -12.42 0.09 4.54
CA ASN A 90 -13.62 0.91 4.39
C ASN A 90 -13.28 2.36 4.80
N TYR A 91 -13.36 3.29 3.86
CA TYR A 91 -13.02 4.69 4.08
C TYR A 91 -13.82 5.33 5.20
N SER A 92 -15.15 5.19 5.18
CA SER A 92 -16.01 5.82 6.19
C SER A 92 -15.72 5.26 7.58
N ALA A 93 -15.53 3.94 7.69
CA ALA A 93 -15.21 3.32 8.97
C ALA A 93 -13.86 3.77 9.53
N GLU A 94 -12.84 3.94 8.68
CA GLU A 94 -11.52 4.44 9.10
C GLU A 94 -11.53 5.93 9.41
N TYR A 95 -12.31 6.73 8.68
CA TYR A 95 -12.45 8.16 8.93
C TYR A 95 -13.09 8.44 10.30
N ASP A 96 -14.12 7.65 10.65
CA ASP A 96 -14.81 7.75 11.94
C ASP A 96 -14.09 6.97 13.06
N ARG A 97 -12.98 6.29 12.75
CA ARG A 97 -12.26 5.46 13.72
C ARG A 97 -11.67 6.35 14.81
N PRO A 98 -12.02 6.13 16.10
CA PRO A 98 -11.38 6.87 17.17
C PRO A 98 -9.88 6.54 17.18
N LEU A 99 -9.05 7.58 17.31
CA LEU A 99 -7.63 7.39 17.53
C LEU A 99 -7.45 6.55 18.80
N SER A 100 -6.66 5.47 18.69
CA SER A 100 -6.33 4.67 19.86
C SER A 100 -5.63 5.56 20.88
N PRO A 101 -6.04 5.54 22.16
CA PRO A 101 -5.37 6.31 23.21
C PRO A 101 -3.94 5.82 23.48
N ILE A 102 -3.54 4.68 22.90
CA ILE A 102 -2.20 4.10 23.04
C ILE A 102 -1.29 4.64 21.94
N LEU A 103 -0.94 5.92 22.06
CA LEU A 103 0.37 6.44 21.64
C LEU A 103 1.32 6.31 22.83
N GLU A 104 1.58 5.09 23.30
CA GLU A 104 2.81 4.87 24.07
C GLU A 104 3.95 4.88 23.07
N LEU A 105 4.67 6.01 23.07
CA LEU A 105 5.93 6.21 22.38
C LEU A 105 6.90 5.12 22.87
N TRP A 106 7.10 4.10 22.03
CA TRP A 106 8.26 3.20 22.13
C TRP A 106 9.41 3.80 21.32
#